data_AF-E9GEU1-F1
#
_entry.id   AF-E9GEU1-F1
#
_cell.length_a   1.000
_cell.length_b   1.000
_cell.length_c   1.000
_cell.angle_alpha   90.00
_cell.angle_beta   90.00
_cell.angle_gamma   90.00
#
_symmetry.space_group_name_H-M   'P 1'
#
loop_
_entity.id
_entity.type
_entity.pdbx_description
1 polymer ?
#
loop_
_entity_poly.entity_id
_entity_poly.type
_entity_poly.pdbx_seq_one_letter_code
_entity_poly.pdbx_strand_id
1 'polypeptide(L)'
;MKYHVDSSNILGQNSVKVESLESPSIRITTGTGDITSKSIKGDFISLLSQTGNVNCLGLSQGRITIHSGSGDIHGYKFQGPTLKVATNSGNITAESVYSDESQFVSATGNITLKNLHRKCSVKITSTGNLNASGMDGSLDAQLGQGQHQIQISQLQEDSCVRIVNGSLTLKVPEDCAFGIRVVARSIAITPEKMRIGHLITTDDSCFFEYRTHDDGHSTIEIEGKNSNVVIENEDWFASLGLEWQK
;
A
#
# COMPACT_ATOMS: atom_id res chain seq x y z
N MET A 1 -15.32 -20.51 24.47
CA MET A 1 -16.16 -21.24 23.51
C MET A 1 -15.49 -21.17 22.15
N LYS A 2 -14.91 -22.28 21.67
CA LYS A 2 -14.53 -22.39 20.26
C LYS A 2 -15.81 -22.68 19.50
N TYR A 3 -16.32 -21.71 18.75
CA TYR A 3 -17.39 -21.97 17.80
C TYR A 3 -16.81 -22.83 16.67
N HIS A 4 -16.88 -24.15 16.84
CA HIS A 4 -16.67 -25.12 15.77
C HIS A 4 -17.90 -25.05 14.85
N VAL A 5 -17.99 -23.96 14.09
CA VAL A 5 -18.97 -23.83 13.03
C VAL A 5 -18.25 -24.31 11.77
N ASP A 6 -18.48 -25.57 11.40
CA ASP A 6 -18.04 -26.18 10.14
C ASP A 6 -18.82 -25.63 8.92
N SER A 7 -19.17 -24.33 8.96
CA SER A 7 -20.00 -23.68 7.96
C SER A 7 -19.66 -22.20 7.87
N SER A 8 -18.81 -21.82 6.94
CA SER A 8 -18.88 -20.45 6.42
C SER A 8 -18.57 -20.49 4.94
N ASN A 9 -19.52 -21.05 4.20
CA ASN A 9 -19.83 -20.55 2.87
C ASN A 9 -21.12 -19.76 3.04
N ILE A 10 -21.01 -18.46 3.33
CA ILE A 10 -22.19 -17.58 3.35
C ILE A 10 -22.32 -17.03 1.94
N LEU A 11 -23.35 -17.45 1.21
CA LEU A 11 -23.67 -17.00 -0.14
C LEU A 11 -25.00 -16.23 -0.11
N GLY A 12 -25.07 -15.06 -0.74
CA GLY A 12 -26.33 -14.32 -0.85
C GLY A 12 -26.20 -12.93 -1.43
N GLN A 13 -27.28 -12.15 -1.36
CA GLN A 13 -27.31 -10.73 -1.74
C GLN A 13 -27.35 -9.80 -0.53
N ASN A 14 -27.58 -10.35 0.66
CA ASN A 14 -27.72 -9.59 1.90
C ASN A 14 -26.35 -9.24 2.49
N SER A 15 -26.31 -8.17 3.28
CA SER A 15 -25.12 -7.83 4.06
C SER A 15 -24.84 -8.89 5.13
N VAL A 16 -23.57 -9.18 5.34
CA VAL A 16 -23.10 -10.19 6.28
C VAL A 16 -22.24 -9.53 7.33
N LYS A 17 -22.51 -9.83 8.60
CA LYS A 17 -21.71 -9.37 9.72
C LYS A 17 -21.18 -10.56 10.50
N VAL A 18 -19.86 -10.63 10.69
CA VAL A 18 -19.19 -11.65 11.50
C VAL A 18 -18.26 -11.01 12.52
N GLU A 19 -18.30 -11.49 13.76
CA GLU A 19 -17.45 -10.98 14.82
C GLU A 19 -16.88 -12.14 15.66
N SER A 20 -15.63 -12.02 16.10
CA SER A 20 -14.96 -12.96 17.00
C SER A 20 -14.98 -14.42 16.53
N LEU A 21 -14.76 -14.63 15.23
CA LEU A 21 -14.80 -15.95 14.59
C LEU A 21 -13.40 -16.54 14.45
N GLU A 22 -13.22 -17.77 14.93
CA GLU A 22 -12.00 -18.57 14.69
C GLU A 22 -12.39 -19.88 13.99
N SER A 23 -11.92 -20.07 12.76
CA SER A 23 -12.20 -21.25 11.94
C SER A 23 -11.03 -21.49 10.97
N PRO A 24 -10.62 -22.73 10.66
CA PRO A 24 -9.59 -22.99 9.66
C PRO A 24 -9.88 -22.35 8.30
N SER A 25 -11.17 -22.26 7.92
CA SER A 25 -11.62 -21.65 6.69
C SER A 25 -12.81 -20.73 6.94
N ILE A 26 -12.71 -19.48 6.48
CA ILE A 26 -13.76 -18.47 6.51
C ILE A 26 -14.04 -18.01 5.07
N ARG A 27 -15.23 -18.28 4.52
CA ARG A 27 -15.64 -17.79 3.19
C ARG A 27 -16.99 -17.07 3.23
N ILE A 28 -16.96 -15.79 2.90
CA ILE A 28 -18.15 -14.95 2.81
C ILE A 28 -18.20 -14.39 1.40
N THR A 29 -19.32 -14.61 0.71
CA THR A 29 -19.55 -14.09 -0.63
C THR A 29 -20.93 -13.47 -0.72
N THR A 30 -20.97 -12.21 -1.10
CA THR A 30 -22.20 -11.47 -1.36
C THR A 30 -22.19 -10.94 -2.80
N GLY A 31 -23.36 -10.80 -3.42
CA GLY A 31 -23.44 -10.04 -4.67
C GLY A 31 -23.45 -8.55 -4.35
N THR A 32 -24.56 -8.05 -3.80
CA THR A 32 -24.73 -6.62 -3.51
C THR A 32 -24.49 -6.22 -2.06
N GLY A 33 -24.52 -7.17 -1.13
CA GLY A 33 -24.44 -6.90 0.31
C GLY A 33 -23.04 -6.52 0.78
N ASP A 34 -22.99 -5.72 1.83
CA ASP A 34 -21.73 -5.39 2.51
C ASP A 34 -21.24 -6.56 3.37
N ILE A 35 -19.93 -6.71 3.49
CA ILE A 35 -19.31 -7.66 4.40
C ILE A 35 -18.64 -6.87 5.52
N THR A 36 -19.08 -7.09 6.76
CA THR A 36 -18.43 -6.51 7.94
C THR A 36 -17.83 -7.63 8.78
N SER A 37 -16.52 -7.57 9.04
CA SER A 37 -15.82 -8.50 9.91
C SER A 37 -15.16 -7.76 11.08
N LYS A 38 -15.09 -8.40 12.25
CA LYS A 38 -14.36 -7.87 13.41
C LYS A 38 -13.68 -9.02 14.15
N SER A 39 -12.36 -8.98 14.26
CA SER A 39 -11.57 -9.98 15.00
C SER A 39 -11.79 -11.40 14.48
N ILE A 40 -11.39 -11.67 13.24
CA ILE A 40 -11.51 -12.99 12.61
C ILE A 40 -10.14 -13.66 12.45
N LYS A 41 -10.10 -14.98 12.66
CA LYS A 41 -8.87 -15.77 12.58
C LYS A 41 -9.12 -17.09 11.85
N GLY A 42 -8.23 -17.43 10.93
CA GLY A 42 -8.27 -18.70 10.22
C GLY A 42 -7.02 -18.98 9.42
N ASP A 43 -6.89 -20.17 8.87
CA ASP A 43 -5.80 -20.47 7.94
C ASP A 43 -6.06 -19.79 6.59
N PHE A 44 -7.33 -19.77 6.17
CA PHE A 44 -7.82 -19.16 4.95
C PHE A 44 -9.04 -18.28 5.22
N ILE A 45 -8.99 -17.03 4.77
CA ILE A 45 -10.07 -16.06 4.89
C ILE A 45 -10.35 -15.47 3.51
N SER A 46 -11.59 -15.59 3.03
CA SER A 46 -12.05 -15.08 1.74
C SER A 46 -13.32 -14.25 1.93
N LEU A 47 -13.23 -12.95 1.64
CA LEU A 47 -14.34 -11.99 1.75
C LEU A 47 -14.58 -11.37 0.36
N LEU A 48 -15.66 -11.76 -0.30
CA LEU A 48 -15.92 -11.41 -1.69
C LEU A 48 -17.27 -10.71 -1.83
N SER A 49 -17.29 -9.51 -2.41
CA SER A 49 -18.52 -8.83 -2.81
C SER A 49 -18.46 -8.46 -4.30
N GLN A 50 -19.59 -8.41 -4.99
CA GLN A 50 -19.61 -7.89 -6.36
C GLN A 50 -19.70 -6.36 -6.35
N THR A 51 -20.53 -5.77 -5.48
CA THR A 51 -20.71 -4.31 -5.44
C THR A 51 -20.70 -3.71 -4.04
N GLY A 52 -20.84 -4.53 -2.99
CA GLY A 52 -20.88 -4.08 -1.61
C GLY A 52 -19.50 -3.80 -1.03
N ASN A 53 -19.47 -3.05 0.06
CA ASN A 53 -18.23 -2.69 0.76
C ASN A 53 -17.73 -3.88 1.60
N VAL A 54 -16.42 -3.95 1.82
CA VAL A 54 -15.83 -4.91 2.76
C VAL A 54 -15.11 -4.16 3.88
N ASN A 55 -15.66 -4.25 5.09
CA ASN A 55 -15.19 -3.55 6.28
C ASN A 55 -14.63 -4.52 7.32
N CYS A 56 -13.30 -4.60 7.44
CA CYS A 56 -12.60 -5.37 8.46
C CYS A 56 -12.23 -4.44 9.63
N LEU A 57 -13.13 -4.33 10.62
CA LEU A 57 -13.08 -3.36 11.73
C LEU A 57 -12.18 -3.80 12.91
N GLY A 58 -11.34 -4.81 12.71
CA GLY A 58 -10.47 -5.36 13.75
C GLY A 58 -9.35 -6.21 13.15
N LEU A 59 -8.73 -7.05 13.97
CA LEU A 59 -7.70 -7.98 13.50
C LEU A 59 -8.30 -9.02 12.55
N SER A 60 -7.72 -9.16 11.37
CA SER A 60 -7.93 -10.31 10.49
C SER A 60 -6.62 -11.07 10.38
N GLN A 61 -6.60 -12.33 10.83
CA GLN A 61 -5.39 -13.13 10.91
C GLN A 61 -5.48 -14.42 10.06
N GLY A 62 -4.59 -14.60 9.09
CA GLY A 62 -4.56 -15.77 8.21
C GLY A 62 -3.94 -15.53 6.83
N ARG A 63 -4.23 -16.42 5.87
CA ARG A 63 -4.08 -16.11 4.44
C ARG A 63 -5.36 -15.47 3.94
N ILE A 64 -5.31 -14.18 3.63
CA ILE A 64 -6.49 -13.34 3.46
C ILE A 64 -6.65 -12.93 1.99
N THR A 65 -7.83 -13.10 1.44
CA THR A 65 -8.24 -12.59 0.13
C THR A 65 -9.52 -11.79 0.28
N ILE A 66 -9.46 -10.51 -0.09
CA ILE A 66 -10.60 -9.60 -0.07
C ILE A 66 -10.80 -9.05 -1.47
N HIS A 67 -12.04 -9.14 -1.96
CA HIS A 67 -12.42 -8.56 -3.23
C HIS A 67 -13.75 -7.85 -3.13
N SER A 68 -13.85 -6.67 -3.71
CA SER A 68 -15.13 -6.06 -4.05
C SER A 68 -15.08 -5.60 -5.50
N GLY A 69 -16.06 -5.91 -6.35
CA GLY A 69 -16.03 -5.45 -7.73
C GLY A 69 -16.03 -3.92 -7.81
N SER A 70 -16.98 -3.26 -7.16
CA SER A 70 -17.07 -1.78 -7.18
C SER A 70 -17.11 -1.09 -5.81
N GLY A 71 -17.22 -1.86 -4.72
CA GLY A 71 -17.29 -1.32 -3.37
C GLY A 71 -15.91 -0.99 -2.79
N ASP A 72 -15.94 -0.17 -1.74
CA ASP A 72 -14.77 0.20 -0.96
C ASP A 72 -14.35 -0.95 -0.04
N ILE A 73 -13.05 -1.05 0.21
CA ILE A 73 -12.48 -2.02 1.14
C ILE A 73 -11.73 -1.27 2.23
N HIS A 74 -12.18 -1.42 3.47
CA HIS A 74 -11.53 -0.85 4.65
C HIS A 74 -10.99 -1.97 5.56
N GLY A 75 -9.69 -1.91 5.86
CA GLY A 75 -9.01 -2.86 6.73
C GLY A 75 -8.28 -2.18 7.88
N TYR A 76 -8.64 -2.54 9.11
CA TYR A 76 -7.98 -2.01 10.29
C TYR A 76 -6.61 -2.66 10.53
N LYS A 77 -6.55 -3.98 10.70
CA LYS A 77 -5.28 -4.68 10.96
C LYS A 77 -5.26 -6.06 10.32
N PHE A 78 -4.26 -6.30 9.49
CA PHE A 78 -4.02 -7.59 8.85
C PHE A 78 -2.75 -8.24 9.39
N GLN A 79 -2.81 -9.55 9.63
CA GLN A 79 -1.64 -10.32 10.06
C GLN A 79 -1.63 -11.71 9.42
N GLY A 80 -0.50 -12.15 8.88
CA GLY A 80 -0.34 -13.52 8.41
C GLY A 80 0.47 -13.64 7.13
N PRO A 81 0.59 -14.85 6.57
CA PRO A 81 1.55 -15.11 5.50
C PRO A 81 1.25 -14.31 4.23
N THR A 82 -0.01 -14.18 3.85
CA THR A 82 -0.40 -13.51 2.59
C THR A 82 -1.65 -12.66 2.76
N LEU A 83 -1.64 -11.46 2.18
CA LEU A 83 -2.81 -10.59 2.06
C LEU A 83 -3.01 -10.18 0.60
N LYS A 84 -4.21 -10.40 0.06
CA LYS A 84 -4.61 -9.91 -1.26
C LYS A 84 -5.89 -9.10 -1.14
N VAL A 85 -5.86 -7.86 -1.60
CA VAL A 85 -7.00 -6.94 -1.58
C VAL A 85 -7.17 -6.34 -2.96
N ALA A 86 -8.36 -6.47 -3.54
CA ALA A 86 -8.61 -5.99 -4.90
C ALA A 86 -9.99 -5.39 -5.07
N THR A 87 -10.08 -4.30 -5.81
CA THR A 87 -11.35 -3.74 -6.31
C THR A 87 -11.18 -3.21 -7.73
N ASN A 88 -12.25 -3.07 -8.50
CA ASN A 88 -12.15 -2.45 -9.82
C ASN A 88 -12.19 -0.92 -9.67
N SER A 89 -13.18 -0.39 -8.95
CA SER A 89 -13.43 1.05 -8.86
C SER A 89 -13.49 1.63 -7.46
N GLY A 90 -13.58 0.79 -6.42
CA GLY A 90 -13.62 1.25 -5.04
C GLY A 90 -12.26 1.69 -4.52
N ASN A 91 -12.26 2.38 -3.39
CA ASN A 91 -11.05 2.72 -2.66
C ASN A 91 -10.62 1.57 -1.76
N ILE A 92 -9.32 1.46 -1.53
CA ILE A 92 -8.75 0.53 -0.55
C ILE A 92 -8.07 1.34 0.55
N THR A 93 -8.43 1.08 1.81
CA THR A 93 -7.73 1.62 2.98
C THR A 93 -7.25 0.46 3.85
N ALA A 94 -5.97 0.45 4.22
CA ALA A 94 -5.42 -0.48 5.20
C ALA A 94 -4.56 0.27 6.23
N GLU A 95 -4.91 0.20 7.52
CA GLU A 95 -4.24 0.98 8.58
C GLU A 95 -2.98 0.31 9.16
N SER A 96 -2.89 -1.02 9.08
CA SER A 96 -1.73 -1.79 9.55
C SER A 96 -1.64 -3.15 8.88
N VAL A 97 -0.50 -3.41 8.22
CA VAL A 97 -0.30 -4.61 7.41
C VAL A 97 0.96 -5.34 7.88
N TYR A 98 0.76 -6.39 8.68
CA TYR A 98 1.83 -7.27 9.17
C TYR A 98 1.79 -8.61 8.43
N SER A 99 2.00 -8.56 7.12
CA SER A 99 1.98 -9.75 6.25
C SER A 99 3.34 -10.02 5.63
N ASP A 100 3.68 -11.27 5.35
CA ASP A 100 4.95 -11.61 4.68
C ASP A 100 4.93 -11.08 3.26
N GLU A 101 3.80 -11.28 2.58
CA GLU A 101 3.51 -10.78 1.24
C GLU A 101 2.12 -10.16 1.19
N SER A 102 2.05 -8.90 0.79
CA SER A 102 0.78 -8.18 0.60
C SER A 102 0.63 -7.65 -0.83
N GLN A 103 -0.60 -7.66 -1.32
CA GLN A 103 -0.95 -7.20 -2.66
C GLN A 103 -2.24 -6.37 -2.61
N PHE A 104 -2.18 -5.16 -3.19
CA PHE A 104 -3.29 -4.23 -3.27
C PHE A 104 -3.51 -3.82 -4.73
N VAL A 105 -4.73 -4.00 -5.25
CA VAL A 105 -5.05 -3.74 -6.66
C VAL A 105 -6.32 -2.92 -6.79
N SER A 106 -6.25 -1.81 -7.53
CA SER A 106 -7.42 -1.07 -7.99
C SER A 106 -7.28 -0.69 -9.47
N ALA A 107 -8.38 -0.57 -10.22
CA ALA A 107 -8.31 -0.02 -11.57
C ALA A 107 -8.44 1.50 -11.57
N THR A 108 -9.46 2.04 -10.88
CA THR A 108 -9.75 3.48 -10.87
C THR A 108 -9.81 4.12 -9.48
N GLY A 109 -9.71 3.34 -8.41
CA GLY A 109 -9.86 3.84 -7.04
C GLY A 109 -8.55 4.20 -6.36
N ASN A 110 -8.64 4.98 -5.29
CA ASN A 110 -7.49 5.37 -4.49
C ASN A 110 -7.07 4.24 -3.54
N ILE A 111 -5.78 4.13 -3.27
CA ILE A 111 -5.22 3.17 -2.32
C ILE A 111 -4.49 3.94 -1.22
N THR A 112 -4.95 3.81 0.01
CA THR A 112 -4.33 4.39 1.21
C THR A 112 -3.83 3.29 2.12
N LEU A 113 -2.52 3.23 2.35
CA LEU A 113 -1.87 2.18 3.14
C LEU A 113 -1.02 2.81 4.24
N LYS A 114 -1.16 2.31 5.47
CA LYS A 114 -0.33 2.73 6.60
C LYS A 114 0.31 1.52 7.26
N ASN A 115 1.52 1.72 7.78
CA ASN A 115 2.30 0.72 8.51
C ASN A 115 2.42 -0.60 7.74
N LEU A 116 3.10 -0.53 6.59
CA LEU A 116 3.35 -1.65 5.70
C LEU A 116 4.64 -2.35 6.12
N HIS A 117 4.55 -3.64 6.45
CA HIS A 117 5.74 -4.45 6.76
C HIS A 117 6.05 -5.47 5.67
N ARG A 118 7.33 -5.81 5.53
CA ARG A 118 7.85 -6.86 4.63
C ARG A 118 7.50 -6.57 3.16
N LYS A 119 7.12 -7.57 2.37
CA LYS A 119 6.93 -7.42 0.91
C LYS A 119 5.54 -6.88 0.61
N CYS A 120 5.48 -5.73 -0.03
CA CYS A 120 4.23 -5.12 -0.48
C CYS A 120 4.25 -4.93 -2.00
N SER A 121 3.13 -5.25 -2.65
CA SER A 121 2.90 -4.94 -4.05
C SER A 121 1.64 -4.12 -4.23
N VAL A 122 1.70 -3.06 -5.03
CA VAL A 122 0.57 -2.17 -5.29
C VAL A 122 0.39 -1.99 -6.79
N LYS A 123 -0.85 -2.10 -7.26
CA LYS A 123 -1.18 -1.86 -8.67
C LYS A 123 -2.41 -0.99 -8.80
N ILE A 124 -2.24 0.17 -9.45
CA ILE A 124 -3.33 1.04 -9.91
C ILE A 124 -3.28 1.04 -11.43
N THR A 125 -4.23 0.38 -12.11
CA THR A 125 -4.07 0.10 -13.55
C THR A 125 -4.46 1.25 -14.47
N SER A 126 -5.36 2.14 -14.04
CA SER A 126 -5.85 3.25 -14.85
C SER A 126 -5.61 4.57 -14.14
N THR A 127 -6.52 4.97 -13.25
CA THR A 127 -6.45 6.25 -12.53
C THR A 127 -6.54 6.02 -11.05
N GLY A 128 -5.97 6.91 -10.24
CA GLY A 128 -6.11 6.84 -8.79
C GLY A 128 -4.83 7.18 -8.09
N ASN A 129 -4.96 7.59 -6.84
CA ASN A 129 -3.84 8.01 -6.02
C ASN A 129 -3.37 6.86 -5.14
N LEU A 130 -2.06 6.77 -4.93
CA LEU A 130 -1.47 5.94 -3.88
C LEU A 130 -1.02 6.87 -2.77
N ASN A 131 -1.47 6.63 -1.54
CA ASN A 131 -0.88 7.23 -0.35
C ASN A 131 -0.39 6.09 0.56
N ALA A 132 0.93 5.85 0.58
CA ALA A 132 1.54 4.83 1.41
C ALA A 132 2.44 5.49 2.46
N SER A 133 2.23 5.17 3.75
CA SER A 133 3.04 5.68 4.85
C SER A 133 3.49 4.61 5.84
N GLY A 134 4.59 4.88 6.53
CA GLY A 134 5.19 3.94 7.49
C GLY A 134 5.64 2.63 6.84
N MET A 135 6.27 2.71 5.66
CA MET A 135 6.78 1.54 4.98
C MET A 135 8.09 1.06 5.61
N ASP A 136 8.10 -0.20 6.08
CA ASP A 136 9.24 -0.91 6.64
C ASP A 136 9.36 -2.30 5.98
N GLY A 137 10.12 -2.37 4.88
CA GLY A 137 10.17 -3.58 4.06
C GLY A 137 10.57 -3.28 2.62
N SER A 138 9.82 -3.81 1.67
CA SER A 138 9.98 -3.52 0.23
C SER A 138 8.65 -3.28 -0.46
N LEU A 139 8.70 -2.54 -1.58
CA LEU A 139 7.56 -2.14 -2.36
C LEU A 139 7.81 -2.33 -3.86
N ASP A 140 6.95 -3.11 -4.51
CA ASP A 140 6.81 -3.12 -5.97
C ASP A 140 5.48 -2.44 -6.36
N ALA A 141 5.55 -1.25 -6.95
CA ALA A 141 4.38 -0.47 -7.31
C ALA A 141 4.29 -0.25 -8.82
N GLN A 142 3.12 -0.53 -9.39
CA GLN A 142 2.75 -0.17 -10.77
C GLN A 142 1.58 0.82 -10.72
N LEU A 143 1.86 2.07 -11.02
CA LEU A 143 0.95 3.18 -10.81
C LEU A 143 0.54 3.80 -12.14
N GLY A 144 -0.76 3.88 -12.37
CA GLY A 144 -1.36 4.53 -13.51
C GLY A 144 -1.26 6.05 -13.42
N GLN A 145 -2.31 6.75 -13.84
CA GLN A 145 -2.41 8.19 -13.75
C GLN A 145 -2.88 8.63 -12.36
N GLY A 146 -2.08 9.44 -11.67
CA GLY A 146 -2.47 10.00 -10.37
C GLY A 146 -1.43 10.89 -9.72
N GLN A 147 -1.75 11.31 -8.50
CA GLN A 147 -0.83 11.95 -7.58
C GLN A 147 -0.49 10.96 -6.47
N HIS A 148 0.72 10.43 -6.52
CA HIS A 148 1.18 9.38 -5.61
C HIS A 148 2.07 9.99 -4.52
N GLN A 149 1.94 9.47 -3.31
CA GLN A 149 2.81 9.77 -2.20
C GLN A 149 3.23 8.45 -1.55
N ILE A 150 4.54 8.27 -1.39
CA ILE A 150 5.13 7.11 -0.74
C ILE A 150 6.10 7.62 0.30
N GLN A 151 5.90 7.23 1.55
CA GLN A 151 6.81 7.50 2.66
C GLN A 151 7.47 6.20 3.09
N ILE A 152 8.79 6.20 3.04
CA ILE A 152 9.64 5.06 3.41
C ILE A 152 10.28 5.35 4.74
N SER A 153 10.01 4.51 5.74
CA SER A 153 10.68 4.59 7.03
C SER A 153 11.95 3.74 7.04
N GLN A 154 11.86 2.50 6.53
CA GLN A 154 13.00 1.59 6.38
C GLN A 154 12.86 0.73 5.13
N LEU A 155 13.98 0.52 4.43
CA LEU A 155 14.04 -0.31 3.23
C LEU A 155 14.85 -1.57 3.51
N GLN A 156 14.19 -2.72 3.57
CA GLN A 156 14.82 -4.00 3.94
C GLN A 156 15.29 -4.80 2.71
N GLU A 157 14.64 -4.61 1.56
CA GLU A 157 15.00 -5.21 0.26
C GLU A 157 14.78 -4.18 -0.86
N ASP A 158 15.38 -4.44 -2.02
CA ASP A 158 15.21 -3.58 -3.20
C ASP A 158 13.73 -3.40 -3.55
N SER A 159 13.41 -2.19 -4.00
CA SER A 159 12.04 -1.76 -4.31
C SER A 159 11.98 -1.11 -5.68
N CYS A 160 10.84 -1.24 -6.34
CA CYS A 160 10.62 -0.72 -7.68
C CYS A 160 9.29 0.01 -7.75
N VAL A 161 9.27 1.23 -8.28
CA VAL A 161 8.05 2.02 -8.48
C VAL A 161 8.01 2.47 -9.92
N ARG A 162 7.03 1.97 -10.68
CA ARG A 162 6.76 2.36 -12.06
C ARG A 162 5.53 3.23 -12.13
N ILE A 163 5.65 4.40 -12.76
CA ILE A 163 4.57 5.36 -12.93
C ILE A 163 4.35 5.58 -14.43
N VAL A 164 3.13 5.33 -14.89
CA VAL A 164 2.76 5.52 -16.30
C VAL A 164 2.66 7.01 -16.62
N ASN A 165 1.94 7.77 -15.79
CA ASN A 165 1.73 9.22 -15.94
C ASN A 165 1.37 9.83 -14.58
N GLY A 166 1.68 11.10 -14.34
CA GLY A 166 1.30 11.82 -13.13
C GLY A 166 2.49 12.28 -12.30
N SER A 167 2.39 12.19 -10.98
CA SER A 167 3.45 12.63 -10.07
C SER A 167 3.66 11.69 -8.90
N LEU A 168 4.89 11.64 -8.40
CA LEU A 168 5.22 10.95 -7.16
C LEU A 168 5.97 11.90 -6.22
N THR A 169 5.48 12.00 -4.98
CA THR A 169 6.23 12.53 -3.85
C THR A 169 6.79 11.36 -3.05
N LEU A 170 8.11 11.20 -3.08
CA LEU A 170 8.84 10.26 -2.23
C LEU A 170 9.28 10.98 -0.96
N LYS A 171 8.75 10.57 0.19
CA LYS A 171 9.16 11.03 1.52
C LYS A 171 10.17 10.03 2.10
N VAL A 172 11.31 10.53 2.53
CA VAL A 172 12.45 9.74 3.01
C VAL A 172 12.90 10.24 4.40
N PRO A 173 13.48 9.39 5.25
CA PRO A 173 13.91 9.82 6.57
C PRO A 173 15.15 10.71 6.45
N GLU A 174 15.36 11.61 7.42
CA GLU A 174 16.53 12.51 7.44
C GLU A 174 17.86 11.73 7.45
N ASP A 175 17.86 10.56 8.11
CA ASP A 175 18.96 9.60 8.13
C ASP A 175 18.69 8.46 7.14
N CYS A 176 18.43 8.83 5.88
CA CYS A 176 18.23 7.88 4.79
C CYS A 176 19.42 6.92 4.66
N ALA A 177 19.19 5.65 4.96
CA ALA A 177 20.19 4.58 4.93
C ALA A 177 20.05 3.66 3.71
N PHE A 178 19.33 4.09 2.66
CA PHE A 178 19.11 3.30 1.45
C PHE A 178 19.39 4.11 0.17
N GLY A 179 19.71 3.40 -0.90
CA GLY A 179 19.96 3.99 -2.21
C GLY A 179 18.66 4.46 -2.87
N ILE A 180 18.74 5.52 -3.68
CA ILE A 180 17.60 6.02 -4.46
C ILE A 180 18.05 6.23 -5.90
N ARG A 181 17.33 5.62 -6.83
CA ARG A 181 17.54 5.80 -8.27
C ARG A 181 16.25 6.22 -8.92
N VAL A 182 16.26 7.33 -9.65
CA VAL A 182 15.06 7.88 -10.30
C VAL A 182 15.33 8.18 -11.77
N VAL A 183 14.43 7.74 -12.63
CA VAL A 183 14.32 8.15 -14.03
C VAL A 183 12.94 8.77 -14.23
N ALA A 184 12.87 10.07 -14.48
CA ALA A 184 11.59 10.78 -14.61
C ALA A 184 11.65 11.92 -15.63
N ARG A 185 10.50 12.53 -15.96
CA ARG A 185 10.49 13.73 -16.82
C ARG A 185 11.12 14.93 -16.12
N SER A 186 10.82 15.08 -14.83
CA SER A 186 11.43 16.10 -13.99
C SER A 186 11.63 15.55 -12.57
N ILE A 187 12.69 15.99 -11.92
CA ILE A 187 13.05 15.59 -10.56
C ILE A 187 13.33 16.84 -9.73
N ALA A 188 12.65 16.98 -8.60
CA ALA A 188 12.93 18.00 -7.60
C ALA A 188 13.41 17.35 -6.30
N ILE A 189 14.51 17.85 -5.72
CA ILE A 189 15.14 17.29 -4.53
C ILE A 189 15.22 18.39 -3.48
N THR A 190 14.49 18.22 -2.39
CA THR A 190 14.53 19.15 -1.25
C THR A 190 15.53 18.77 -0.16
N PRO A 191 15.82 17.48 0.15
CA PRO A 191 16.77 17.12 1.20
C PRO A 191 18.20 17.54 0.86
N GLU A 192 18.82 18.35 1.73
CA GLU A 192 20.17 18.86 1.51
C GLU A 192 21.21 17.73 1.41
N LYS A 193 21.10 16.69 2.25
CA LYS A 193 21.98 15.53 2.22
C LYS A 193 21.97 14.80 0.87
N MET A 194 20.88 14.87 0.13
CA MET A 194 20.73 14.18 -1.16
C MET A 194 21.20 15.02 -2.35
N ARG A 195 21.57 16.30 -2.13
CA ARG A 195 22.17 17.15 -3.18
C ARG A 195 23.57 16.70 -3.59
N ILE A 196 24.22 15.83 -2.80
CA ILE A 196 25.47 15.17 -3.17
C ILE A 196 25.26 14.07 -4.23
N GLY A 197 24.01 13.64 -4.46
CA GLY A 197 23.68 12.66 -5.48
C GLY A 197 23.94 13.17 -6.89
N HIS A 198 24.07 12.25 -7.84
CA HIS A 198 24.33 12.57 -9.23
C HIS A 198 23.01 12.82 -9.96
N LEU A 199 22.74 14.09 -10.29
CA LEU A 199 21.58 14.49 -11.10
C LEU A 199 22.05 14.85 -12.52
N ILE A 200 21.54 14.12 -13.51
CA ILE A 200 21.73 14.41 -14.93
C ILE A 200 20.37 14.82 -15.49
N THR A 201 20.32 15.99 -16.11
CA THR A 201 19.13 16.47 -16.83
C THR A 201 19.45 16.50 -18.32
N THR A 202 18.62 15.82 -19.11
CA THR A 202 18.60 15.87 -20.57
C THR A 202 17.32 16.57 -21.03
N ASP A 203 17.23 16.93 -22.32
CA ASP A 203 16.06 17.62 -22.86
C ASP A 203 14.74 16.84 -22.64
N ASP A 204 14.81 15.50 -22.63
CA ASP A 204 13.65 14.61 -22.57
C ASP A 204 13.49 13.85 -21.24
N SER A 205 14.52 13.82 -20.38
CA SER A 205 14.48 13.05 -19.13
C SER A 205 15.50 13.50 -18.08
N CYS A 206 15.18 13.30 -16.81
CA CYS A 206 16.07 13.45 -15.68
C CYS A 206 16.43 12.07 -15.12
N PHE A 207 17.70 11.91 -14.77
CA PHE A 207 18.24 10.79 -14.04
C PHE A 207 18.83 11.27 -12.72
N PHE A 208 18.45 10.64 -11.61
CA PHE A 208 19.02 10.91 -10.30
C PHE A 208 19.50 9.60 -9.67
N GLU A 209 20.69 9.64 -9.06
CA GLU A 209 21.22 8.54 -8.27
C GLU A 209 21.81 9.07 -6.96
N TYR A 210 21.31 8.54 -5.85
CA TYR A 210 21.86 8.70 -4.52
C TYR A 210 22.28 7.33 -4.00
N ARG A 211 23.56 7.20 -3.63
CA ARG A 211 24.11 5.99 -3.01
C ARG A 211 24.51 6.31 -1.58
N THR A 212 24.26 5.37 -0.69
CA THR A 212 24.82 5.42 0.66
C THR A 212 26.25 4.85 0.65
N HIS A 213 27.02 5.15 1.69
CA HIS A 213 28.45 4.82 1.75
C HIS A 213 28.75 3.32 1.91
N ASP A 214 27.73 2.48 2.11
CA ASP A 214 27.89 1.03 2.30
C ASP A 214 27.29 0.28 1.10
N ASP A 215 28.11 -0.55 0.46
CA ASP A 215 27.80 -1.28 -0.79
C ASP A 215 26.74 -2.40 -0.61
N GLY A 216 26.09 -2.48 0.55
CA GLY A 216 25.12 -3.52 0.92
C GLY A 216 23.70 -3.03 1.19
N HIS A 217 23.41 -1.74 1.05
CA HIS A 217 22.08 -1.20 1.33
C HIS A 217 21.12 -1.36 0.15
N SER A 218 19.89 -1.72 0.48
CA SER A 218 18.77 -1.80 -0.45
C SER A 218 18.57 -0.50 -1.21
N THR A 219 18.08 -0.59 -2.45
CA THR A 219 17.82 0.57 -3.31
C THR A 219 16.35 0.61 -3.72
N ILE A 220 15.78 1.82 -3.74
CA ILE A 220 14.51 2.05 -4.42
C ILE A 220 14.74 2.63 -5.82
N GLU A 221 14.26 1.92 -6.84
CA GLU A 221 14.25 2.36 -8.22
C GLU A 221 12.88 2.92 -8.61
N ILE A 222 12.86 4.15 -9.12
CA ILE A 222 11.64 4.83 -9.58
C ILE A 222 11.78 5.09 -11.08
N GLU A 223 10.84 4.56 -11.87
CA GLU A 223 10.77 4.78 -13.32
C GLU A 223 9.44 5.45 -13.67
N GLY A 224 9.51 6.66 -14.20
CA GLY A 224 8.34 7.46 -14.58
C GLY A 224 8.69 8.48 -15.66
N LYS A 225 9.00 8.02 -16.87
CA LYS A 225 9.48 8.88 -17.98
C LYS A 225 8.51 10.01 -18.36
N ASN A 226 7.23 9.88 -18.01
CA ASN A 226 6.19 10.90 -18.23
C ASN A 226 5.68 11.52 -16.91
N SER A 227 6.39 11.34 -15.80
CA SER A 227 5.99 11.82 -14.48
C SER A 227 6.97 12.81 -13.88
N ASN A 228 6.46 13.60 -12.93
CA ASN A 228 7.27 14.48 -12.11
C ASN A 228 7.51 13.80 -10.76
N VAL A 229 8.77 13.70 -10.34
CA VAL A 229 9.15 13.10 -9.06
C VAL A 229 9.70 14.17 -8.13
N VAL A 230 9.16 14.25 -6.92
CA VAL A 230 9.66 15.10 -5.84
C VAL A 230 10.19 14.19 -4.75
N ILE A 231 11.43 14.41 -4.33
CA ILE A 231 12.01 13.77 -3.16
C ILE A 231 12.06 14.82 -2.05
N GLU A 232 11.48 14.49 -0.91
CA GLU A 232 11.44 15.37 0.27
C GLU A 232 11.67 14.60 1.57
N ASN A 233 12.10 15.32 2.61
CA ASN A 233 12.22 14.71 3.93
C ASN A 233 10.84 14.37 4.48
N GLU A 234 10.75 13.28 5.21
CA GLU A 234 9.64 13.01 6.10
C GLU A 234 9.56 14.13 7.14
N ASP A 235 8.43 14.83 7.17
CA ASP A 235 8.14 15.78 8.23
C ASP A 235 7.48 15.05 9.40
N TRP A 236 8.30 14.67 10.39
CA TRP A 236 7.82 13.98 11.58
C TRP A 236 6.87 14.85 12.42
N PHE A 237 7.00 16.18 12.36
CA PHE A 237 6.11 17.11 13.07
C PHE A 237 4.69 17.09 12.47
N ALA A 238 4.61 17.12 11.14
CA ALA A 238 3.35 16.98 10.43
C ALA A 238 2.70 15.60 10.65
N SER A 239 3.52 14.55 10.81
CA SER A 239 3.03 13.18 11.10
C SER A 239 2.38 13.04 12.50
N LEU A 240 2.72 13.93 13.44
CA LEU A 240 2.14 13.99 14.78
C LEU A 240 0.94 14.94 14.89
N GLY A 241 0.55 15.63 13.81
CA GLY A 241 -0.57 16.58 13.81
C GLY A 241 -0.30 17.87 14.59
N LEU A 242 0.96 18.26 14.77
CA LEU A 242 1.34 19.49 15.46
C LEU A 242 1.75 20.55 14.43
N GLU A 243 1.04 21.68 14.39
CA GLU A 243 1.45 22.89 13.67
C GLU A 243 2.23 23.83 14.59
N TRP A 244 3.28 24.46 14.06
CA TRP A 244 4.05 25.47 14.77
C TRP A 244 3.16 26.67 15.13
N GLN A 245 2.95 26.93 16.42
CA GLN A 245 2.58 28.28 16.86
C GLN A 245 3.84 29.13 16.85
N LYS A 246 3.92 30.05 15.88
CA LYS A 246 4.87 31.17 15.91
C LYS A 246 4.43 32.22 16.93
#